data_AF-A0A6L9YKP0-F1
#
_entry.id   AF-A0A6L9YKP0-F1
#
_cell.length_a   1.000
_cell.length_b   1.000
_cell.length_c   1.000
_cell.angle_alpha   90.00
_cell.angle_beta   90.00
_cell.angle_gamma   90.00
#
_symmetry.space_group_name_H-M   'P 1'
#
loop_
_entity.id
_entity.type
_entity.pdbx_description
1 polymer ?
#
loop_
_entity_poly.entity_id
_entity_poly.type
_entity_poly.pdbx_seq_one_letter_code
_entity_poly.pdbx_strand_id
1 'polypeptide(L)'
;MGLGWDMSQFWTHGLLSVTVLSLPAIVPLLAQGIMVGFYQVKETRKPSYFVKLAYGYLPLVLAGNLAHYWRLGLGEGGRILPVMFATFGLSGEGLPVLVAHPAVIAFLQGTTLISGVLLSLFLTQKIGRQPFSLLLPHHVSTIVLGISLWWIIVGF
;
A
#
# COMPACT_ATOMS: atom_id res chain seq x y z
N MET A 1 2.76 37.70 13.23
CA MET A 1 3.46 36.49 13.72
C MET A 1 4.35 36.02 12.59
N GLY A 2 5.67 36.24 12.72
CA GLY A 2 6.64 35.84 11.69
C GLY A 2 6.68 34.33 11.61
N LEU A 3 6.27 33.79 10.47
CA LEU A 3 6.42 32.39 10.13
C LEU A 3 7.94 32.12 9.96
N GLY A 4 8.60 31.71 11.05
CA GLY A 4 10.02 31.36 11.11
C GLY A 4 10.32 30.06 10.35
N TRP A 5 10.18 30.10 9.03
CA TRP A 5 10.48 28.96 8.17
C TRP A 5 11.99 28.91 7.99
N ASP A 6 12.64 28.02 8.74
CA ASP A 6 14.04 27.71 8.55
C ASP A 6 14.22 26.90 7.26
N MET A 7 14.69 27.59 6.21
CA MET A 7 14.92 27.02 4.88
C MET A 7 16.33 26.41 4.72
N SER A 8 17.13 26.36 5.79
CA SER A 8 18.52 25.85 5.74
C SER A 8 18.60 24.40 5.25
N GLN A 9 17.60 23.58 5.58
CA GLN A 9 17.53 22.15 5.23
C GLN A 9 16.46 21.83 4.18
N PHE A 10 15.90 22.85 3.50
CA PHE A 10 14.80 22.66 2.55
C PHE A 10 15.12 21.60 1.49
N TRP A 11 16.31 21.68 0.87
CA TRP A 11 16.73 20.74 -0.16
C TRP A 11 16.92 19.31 0.39
N THR A 12 17.49 19.19 1.59
CA THR A 12 17.70 17.89 2.25
C THR A 12 16.36 17.18 2.51
N HIS A 13 15.40 17.88 3.13
CA HIS A 13 14.07 17.32 3.41
C HIS A 13 13.26 17.09 2.14
N GLY A 14 13.34 17.99 1.17
CA GLY A 14 12.66 17.86 -0.11
C GLY A 14 13.15 16.64 -0.88
N LEU A 15 14.46 16.47 -1.01
CA LEU A 15 15.06 15.34 -1.73
C LEU A 15 14.76 14.00 -1.04
N LEU A 16 14.87 13.94 0.29
CA LEU A 16 14.50 12.76 1.08
C LEU A 16 13.02 12.40 0.89
N SER A 17 12.12 13.39 0.99
CA SER A 17 10.68 13.15 0.84
C SER A 17 10.33 12.64 -0.55
N VAL A 18 10.87 13.26 -1.60
CA VAL A 18 10.67 12.80 -2.99
C VAL A 18 11.20 11.38 -3.17
N THR A 19 12.37 11.07 -2.62
CA THR A 19 12.97 9.74 -2.71
C THR A 19 12.09 8.70 -2.04
N VAL A 20 11.66 8.95 -0.80
CA VAL A 20 10.82 8.02 -0.03
C VAL A 20 9.45 7.84 -0.68
N LEU A 21 8.82 8.92 -1.15
CA LEU A 21 7.51 8.86 -1.84
C LEU A 21 7.58 8.16 -3.19
N SER A 22 8.77 8.12 -3.82
CA SER A 22 8.98 7.44 -5.09
C SER A 22 9.27 5.94 -4.92
N LEU A 23 9.65 5.48 -3.72
CA LEU A 23 9.96 4.06 -3.45
C LEU A 23 8.91 3.08 -3.99
N PRO A 24 7.60 3.23 -3.72
CA PRO A 24 6.59 2.28 -4.21
C PRO A 24 6.49 2.26 -5.74
N ALA A 25 6.82 3.35 -6.42
CA ALA A 25 6.83 3.42 -7.89
C ALA A 25 8.12 2.84 -8.49
N ILE A 26 9.26 2.99 -7.82
CA ILE A 26 10.56 2.45 -8.27
C ILE A 26 10.52 0.92 -8.35
N VAL A 27 9.91 0.25 -7.38
CA VAL A 27 9.86 -1.23 -7.33
C VAL A 27 9.26 -1.89 -8.59
N PRO A 28 8.06 -1.53 -9.08
CA PRO A 28 7.51 -2.09 -10.32
C PRO A 28 8.23 -1.60 -11.59
N LEU A 29 8.81 -0.39 -11.57
CA LEU A 29 9.62 0.11 -12.70
C LEU A 29 10.92 -0.68 -12.87
N LEU A 30 11.58 -1.01 -11.76
CA LEU A 30 12.76 -1.88 -11.77
C LEU A 30 12.43 -3.28 -12.29
N ALA A 31 11.29 -3.86 -11.90
CA ALA A 31 10.85 -5.14 -12.45
C ALA A 31 10.68 -5.11 -13.97
N GLN A 32 10.07 -4.03 -14.50
CA GLN A 32 9.96 -3.84 -15.94
C GLN A 32 11.33 -3.71 -16.61
N GLY A 33 12.24 -2.93 -16.02
CA GLY A 33 13.60 -2.76 -16.52
C GLY A 33 14.36 -4.10 -16.60
N ILE A 34 14.23 -4.93 -15.57
CA ILE A 34 14.81 -6.29 -15.53
C ILE A 34 14.24 -7.15 -16.66
N MET A 35 12.92 -7.14 -16.88
CA MET A 35 12.31 -7.89 -17.99
C MET A 35 12.81 -7.43 -19.36
N VAL A 36 12.93 -6.12 -19.57
CA VAL A 36 13.44 -5.55 -20.83
C VAL A 36 14.92 -5.90 -21.03
N GLY A 37 15.74 -5.84 -19.97
CA GLY A 37 17.14 -6.25 -20.02
C GLY A 37 17.30 -7.72 -20.39
N PHE A 38 16.51 -8.62 -19.79
CA PHE A 38 16.54 -10.04 -20.15
C PHE A 38 16.13 -10.30 -21.60
N TYR A 39 15.14 -9.56 -22.11
CA TYR A 39 14.76 -9.63 -23.51
C TYR A 39 15.90 -9.24 -24.46
N GLN A 40 16.64 -8.17 -24.14
CA GLN A 40 17.76 -7.72 -24.97
C GLN A 40 18.95 -8.69 -24.98
N VAL A 41 19.21 -9.37 -23.86
CA VAL A 41 20.38 -10.27 -23.74
C VAL A 41 20.09 -11.66 -24.31
N LYS A 42 18.88 -12.19 -24.09
CA LYS A 42 18.54 -13.59 -24.41
C LYS A 42 17.56 -13.75 -25.57
N GLU A 43 17.18 -12.66 -26.23
CA GLU A 43 16.12 -12.61 -27.26
C GLU A 43 14.87 -13.42 -26.88
N THR A 44 14.46 -13.30 -25.61
CA THR A 44 13.28 -14.02 -25.12
C THR A 44 12.00 -13.43 -25.70
N ARG A 45 10.84 -13.84 -25.17
CA ARG A 45 9.57 -13.22 -25.55
C ARG A 45 9.57 -11.72 -25.23
N LYS A 46 9.06 -10.91 -26.17
CA LYS A 46 8.91 -9.45 -26.00
C LYS A 46 8.14 -9.12 -24.72
N PRO A 47 8.66 -8.22 -23.86
CA PRO A 47 7.96 -7.78 -22.65
C PRO A 47 6.62 -7.13 -22.99
N SER A 48 5.63 -7.33 -22.12
CA SER A 48 4.37 -6.59 -22.22
C SER A 48 4.59 -5.12 -21.85
N TYR A 49 3.74 -4.23 -22.35
CA TYR A 49 3.76 -2.83 -21.97
C TYR A 49 3.61 -2.67 -20.45
N PHE A 50 4.43 -1.82 -19.85
CA PHE A 50 4.43 -1.57 -18.41
C PHE A 50 3.03 -1.21 -17.88
N VAL A 51 2.36 -0.25 -18.52
CA VAL A 51 1.01 0.20 -18.12
C VAL A 51 0.03 -0.96 -18.05
N LYS A 52 0.15 -1.93 -18.96
CA LYS A 52 -0.70 -3.13 -18.95
C LYS A 52 -0.41 -4.00 -17.73
N LEU A 53 0.85 -4.26 -17.41
CA LEU A 53 1.24 -5.05 -16.23
C LEU A 53 0.99 -4.30 -14.91
N ALA A 54 1.04 -2.97 -14.93
CA ALA A 54 0.79 -2.12 -13.77
C ALA A 54 -0.62 -2.35 -13.16
N TYR A 55 -1.62 -2.67 -13.99
CA TYR A 55 -2.96 -3.04 -13.50
C TYR A 55 -2.96 -4.30 -12.61
N GLY A 56 -1.94 -5.15 -12.71
CA GLY A 56 -1.75 -6.30 -11.81
C GLY A 56 -1.54 -5.88 -10.34
N TYR A 57 -1.02 -4.68 -10.08
CA TYR A 57 -0.79 -4.17 -8.72
C TYR A 57 -2.04 -3.55 -8.07
N LEU A 58 -3.11 -3.33 -8.83
CA LEU A 58 -4.29 -2.61 -8.34
C LEU A 58 -4.95 -3.27 -7.11
N PRO A 59 -5.11 -4.61 -7.04
CA PRO A 59 -5.63 -5.26 -5.83
C PRO A 59 -4.78 -4.98 -4.58
N LEU A 60 -3.45 -5.01 -4.70
CA LEU A 60 -2.56 -4.72 -3.58
C LEU A 60 -2.68 -3.26 -3.11
N VAL A 61 -2.80 -2.31 -4.04
CA VAL A 61 -3.00 -0.88 -3.70
C VAL A 61 -4.33 -0.68 -2.95
N LEU A 62 -5.41 -1.31 -3.42
CA LEU A 62 -6.71 -1.25 -2.74
C LEU A 62 -6.64 -1.89 -1.35
N ALA A 63 -6.04 -3.08 -1.26
CA ALA A 63 -5.87 -3.80 0.00
C ALA A 63 -5.01 -3.02 1.00
N GLY A 64 -3.93 -2.38 0.54
CA GLY A 64 -3.09 -1.52 1.37
C GLY A 64 -3.85 -0.33 1.94
N ASN A 65 -4.64 0.36 1.11
CA ASN A 65 -5.49 1.45 1.58
C ASN A 65 -6.52 0.95 2.61
N LEU A 66 -7.24 -0.14 2.31
CA LEU A 66 -8.25 -0.66 3.22
C LEU A 66 -7.64 -1.13 4.56
N ALA A 67 -6.51 -1.83 4.50
CA ALA A 67 -5.79 -2.27 5.69
C ALA A 67 -5.34 -1.08 6.55
N HIS A 68 -4.84 -0.01 5.93
CA HIS A 68 -4.47 1.21 6.65
C HIS A 68 -5.67 1.81 7.42
N TYR A 69 -6.84 1.85 6.78
CA TYR A 69 -8.03 2.47 7.38
C TYR A 69 -8.78 1.59 8.38
N TRP A 70 -8.48 0.30 8.52
CA TRP A 70 -9.17 -0.55 9.52
C TRP A 70 -9.01 -0.05 10.95
N ARG A 71 -7.84 0.48 11.31
CA ARG A 71 -7.58 1.05 12.64
C ARG A 71 -8.46 2.24 12.92
N LEU A 72 -8.58 3.17 11.96
CA LEU A 72 -9.43 4.34 12.10
C LEU A 72 -10.91 3.96 12.12
N GLY A 73 -11.36 3.08 11.22
CA GLY A 73 -12.76 2.69 11.11
C GLY A 73 -13.29 1.89 12.30
N LEU A 74 -12.52 0.91 12.79
CA LEU A 74 -12.94 -0.01 13.84
C LEU A 74 -12.42 0.36 15.23
N GLY A 75 -11.43 1.25 15.30
CA GLY A 75 -10.91 1.82 16.55
C GLY A 75 -11.61 3.13 16.89
N GLU A 76 -11.30 4.19 16.17
CA GLU A 76 -11.81 5.54 16.45
C GLU A 76 -13.27 5.72 16.02
N GLY A 77 -13.64 5.16 14.86
CA GLY A 77 -14.99 5.20 14.32
C GLY A 77 -16.04 4.57 15.25
N GLY A 78 -15.64 3.61 16.07
CA GLY A 78 -16.48 3.01 17.11
C GLY A 78 -16.94 3.99 18.21
N ARG A 79 -16.36 5.20 18.27
CA ARG A 79 -16.68 6.25 19.25
C ARG A 79 -17.28 7.51 18.60
N ILE A 80 -17.72 7.42 17.34
CA ILE A 80 -18.17 8.59 16.57
C ILE A 80 -19.36 9.31 17.25
N LEU A 81 -20.28 8.58 17.88
CA LEU A 81 -21.44 9.13 18.58
C LEU A 81 -21.03 9.90 19.86
N PRO A 82 -20.27 9.31 20.81
CA PRO A 82 -19.72 10.04 21.94
C PRO A 82 -18.93 11.30 21.55
N VAL A 83 -18.06 11.20 20.54
CA VAL A 83 -17.22 12.33 20.09
C VAL A 83 -18.07 13.44 19.47
N MET A 84 -19.08 13.08 18.68
CA MET A 84 -20.02 14.04 18.11
C MET A 84 -20.76 14.81 19.22
N PHE A 85 -21.30 14.12 20.23
CA PHE A 85 -22.03 14.76 21.33
C PHE A 85 -21.15 15.71 22.14
N ALA A 86 -19.94 15.27 22.49
CA ALA A 86 -18.97 16.11 23.18
C ALA A 86 -18.61 17.38 22.37
N THR A 87 -18.56 17.28 21.03
CA THR A 87 -18.29 18.42 20.14
C THR A 87 -19.38 19.50 20.22
N PHE A 88 -20.63 19.10 20.45
CA PHE A 88 -21.76 20.02 20.62
C PHE A 88 -22.02 20.40 22.10
N GLY A 89 -21.13 20.05 23.03
CA GLY A 89 -21.29 20.33 24.47
C GLY A 89 -22.34 19.45 25.17
N LEU A 90 -22.78 18.37 24.52
CA LEU A 90 -23.69 17.38 25.09
C LEU A 90 -22.91 16.26 25.79
N SER A 91 -23.50 15.65 26.82
CA SER A 91 -22.89 14.47 27.45
C SER A 91 -22.92 13.28 26.51
N GLY A 92 -21.75 12.69 26.25
CA GLY A 92 -21.62 11.43 25.50
C GLY A 92 -21.73 10.17 26.37
N GLU A 93 -22.07 10.33 27.65
CA GLU A 93 -22.14 9.26 28.63
C GLU A 93 -23.31 8.31 28.33
N GLY A 94 -23.05 6.99 28.31
CA GLY A 94 -24.05 5.98 27.98
C GLY A 94 -24.32 5.77 26.47
N LEU A 95 -23.65 6.52 25.58
CA LEU A 95 -23.76 6.27 24.13
C LEU A 95 -23.01 4.99 23.71
N PRO A 96 -23.48 4.29 22.65
CA PRO A 96 -22.86 3.05 22.20
C PRO A 96 -21.39 3.24 21.77
N VAL A 97 -20.54 2.33 22.21
CA VAL A 97 -19.13 2.25 21.83
C VAL A 97 -18.89 0.90 21.14
N LEU A 98 -18.58 0.94 19.83
CA LEU A 98 -18.38 -0.23 18.99
C LEU A 98 -16.92 -0.31 18.53
N VAL A 99 -16.01 -0.46 19.50
CA VAL A 99 -14.57 -0.53 19.24
C VAL A 99 -14.13 -1.98 19.13
N ALA A 100 -13.54 -2.34 18.00
CA ALA A 100 -12.95 -3.66 17.84
C ALA A 100 -11.67 -3.81 18.67
N HIS A 101 -11.43 -5.01 19.19
CA HIS A 101 -10.19 -5.32 19.89
C HIS A 101 -8.98 -5.18 18.94
N PRO A 102 -7.82 -4.62 19.37
CA PRO A 102 -6.66 -4.42 18.50
C PRO A 102 -6.20 -5.67 17.75
N ALA A 103 -6.29 -6.83 18.38
CA ALA A 103 -5.97 -8.11 17.74
C ALA A 103 -6.89 -8.44 16.54
N VAL A 104 -8.19 -8.07 16.60
CA VAL A 104 -9.13 -8.27 15.50
C VAL A 104 -8.82 -7.32 14.35
N ILE A 105 -8.46 -6.07 14.65
CA ILE A 105 -8.02 -5.09 13.66
C ILE A 105 -6.77 -5.60 12.94
N ALA A 106 -5.74 -6.01 13.69
CA ALA A 106 -4.50 -6.55 13.11
C ALA A 106 -4.76 -7.80 12.24
N PHE A 107 -5.66 -8.69 12.67
CA PHE A 107 -6.09 -9.85 11.88
C PHE A 107 -6.75 -9.44 10.55
N LEU A 108 -7.67 -8.45 10.57
CA LEU A 108 -8.32 -7.94 9.37
C LEU A 108 -7.34 -7.24 8.43
N GLN A 109 -6.42 -6.43 8.97
CA GLN A 109 -5.34 -5.81 8.21
C GLN A 109 -4.48 -6.85 7.50
N GLY A 110 -4.01 -7.86 8.23
CA GLY A 110 -3.19 -8.93 7.66
C GLY A 110 -3.93 -9.74 6.59
N THR A 111 -5.18 -10.14 6.87
CA THR A 111 -6.00 -10.91 5.91
C THR A 111 -6.29 -10.10 4.64
N THR A 112 -6.53 -8.80 4.78
CA THR A 112 -6.73 -7.88 3.66
C THR A 112 -5.48 -7.80 2.79
N LEU A 113 -4.30 -7.60 3.39
CA LEU A 113 -3.03 -7.52 2.67
C LEU A 113 -2.67 -8.83 1.97
N ILE A 114 -2.82 -9.99 2.65
CA ILE A 114 -2.57 -11.31 2.05
C ILE A 114 -3.45 -11.50 0.82
N SER A 115 -4.74 -11.17 0.94
CA SER A 115 -5.69 -11.25 -0.17
C SER A 115 -5.30 -10.33 -1.33
N GLY A 116 -4.87 -9.09 -1.03
CA GLY A 116 -4.34 -8.15 -2.02
C GLY A 116 -3.13 -8.68 -2.78
N VAL A 117 -2.15 -9.26 -2.07
CA VAL A 117 -0.96 -9.89 -2.67
C VAL A 117 -1.38 -11.04 -3.58
N LEU A 118 -2.17 -11.99 -3.10
CA LEU A 118 -2.59 -13.16 -3.88
C LEU A 118 -3.36 -12.76 -5.14
N LEU A 119 -4.30 -11.82 -5.03
CA LEU A 119 -5.04 -11.30 -6.17
C LEU A 119 -4.13 -10.56 -7.15
N SER A 120 -3.16 -9.79 -6.68
CA SER A 120 -2.20 -9.10 -7.53
C SER A 120 -1.28 -10.06 -8.29
N LEU A 121 -0.80 -11.13 -7.65
CA LEU A 121 -0.03 -12.18 -8.33
C LEU A 121 -0.89 -12.85 -9.41
N PHE A 122 -2.13 -13.24 -9.06
CA PHE A 122 -3.06 -13.86 -9.99
C PHE A 122 -3.37 -12.95 -11.19
N LEU A 123 -3.70 -11.67 -10.96
CA LEU A 123 -4.00 -10.73 -12.04
C LEU A 123 -2.78 -10.42 -12.90
N THR A 124 -1.59 -10.29 -12.31
CA THR A 124 -0.35 -10.08 -13.07
C THR A 124 -0.14 -11.22 -14.07
N GLN A 125 -0.30 -12.47 -13.62
CA GLN A 125 -0.22 -13.65 -14.48
C GLN A 125 -1.31 -13.64 -15.57
N LYS A 126 -2.56 -13.35 -15.20
CA LYS A 126 -3.72 -13.35 -16.11
C LYS A 126 -3.65 -12.25 -17.17
N ILE A 127 -3.18 -11.06 -16.81
CA ILE A 127 -3.04 -9.90 -17.69
C ILE A 127 -1.81 -10.04 -18.59
N GLY A 128 -0.69 -10.50 -18.02
CA GLY A 128 0.57 -10.66 -18.75
C GLY A 128 0.52 -11.75 -19.81
N ARG A 129 -0.17 -12.88 -19.55
CA ARG A 129 -0.26 -14.05 -20.46
C ARG A 129 1.12 -14.53 -20.95
N GLN A 130 2.12 -14.42 -20.08
CA GLN A 130 3.49 -14.85 -20.29
C GLN A 130 3.83 -15.98 -19.31
N PRO A 131 4.83 -16.84 -19.61
CA PRO A 131 5.27 -17.85 -18.66
C PRO A 131 5.69 -17.19 -17.33
N PHE A 132 5.42 -17.90 -16.23
CA PHE A 132 5.64 -17.40 -14.86
C PHE A 132 7.08 -16.91 -14.64
N SER A 133 8.07 -17.60 -15.22
CA SER A 133 9.48 -17.23 -15.14
C SER A 133 9.80 -15.85 -15.70
N LEU A 134 9.12 -15.42 -16.77
CA LEU A 134 9.32 -14.09 -17.36
C LEU A 134 8.64 -12.99 -16.52
N LEU A 135 7.54 -13.32 -15.84
CA LEU A 135 6.83 -12.38 -14.97
C LEU A 135 7.37 -12.35 -13.54
N LEU A 136 8.36 -13.18 -13.22
CA LEU A 136 8.94 -13.30 -11.88
C LEU A 136 9.38 -11.96 -11.28
N PRO A 137 10.01 -11.02 -12.02
CA PRO A 137 10.33 -9.71 -11.49
C PRO A 137 9.09 -8.97 -10.94
N HIS A 138 7.96 -8.99 -11.65
CA HIS A 138 6.73 -8.35 -11.18
C HIS A 138 6.11 -9.05 -9.97
N HIS A 139 6.17 -10.39 -9.92
CA HIS A 139 5.69 -11.16 -8.76
C HIS A 139 6.51 -10.85 -7.51
N VAL A 140 7.84 -10.79 -7.64
CA VAL A 140 8.75 -10.38 -6.56
C VAL A 140 8.44 -8.96 -6.11
N SER A 141 8.25 -8.02 -7.05
CA SER A 141 7.85 -6.65 -6.71
C SER A 141 6.53 -6.60 -5.93
N THR A 142 5.53 -7.40 -6.28
CA THR A 142 4.26 -7.49 -5.53
C THR A 142 4.49 -7.99 -4.11
N ILE A 143 5.32 -9.01 -3.93
CA ILE A 143 5.64 -9.57 -2.61
C ILE A 143 6.41 -8.55 -1.76
N VAL A 144 7.43 -7.89 -2.32
CA VAL A 144 8.21 -6.85 -1.63
C VAL A 144 7.30 -5.71 -1.17
N LEU A 145 6.44 -5.20 -2.06
CA LEU A 145 5.47 -4.17 -1.69
C LEU A 145 4.50 -4.65 -0.60
N GLY A 146 4.02 -5.89 -0.69
CA GLY A 146 3.16 -6.50 0.32
C GLY A 146 3.82 -6.60 1.69
N ILE A 147 5.09 -7.02 1.76
CA ILE A 147 5.87 -7.09 3.00
C ILE A 147 6.10 -5.69 3.57
N SER A 148 6.45 -4.71 2.73
CA SER A 148 6.62 -3.32 3.17
C SER A 148 5.33 -2.76 3.76
N LEU A 149 4.18 -2.99 3.11
CA LEU A 149 2.87 -2.58 3.62
C LEU A 149 2.54 -3.28 4.94
N TRP A 150 2.84 -4.57 5.05
CA TRP A 150 2.64 -5.32 6.30
C TRP A 150 3.40 -4.67 7.46
N TRP A 151 4.68 -4.37 7.25
CA TRP A 151 5.54 -3.73 8.25
C TRP A 151 5.08 -2.34 8.66
N ILE A 152 4.42 -1.60 7.77
CA ILE A 152 3.94 -0.23 8.04
C ILE A 152 2.56 -0.24 8.71
N ILE A 153 1.70 -1.21 8.38
CA ILE A 153 0.27 -1.18 8.72
C ILE A 153 -0.11 -2.11 9.86
N VAL A 154 0.43 -3.34 9.88
CA VAL A 154 -0.06 -4.40 10.77
C VAL A 154 0.60 -4.31 12.13
N GLY A 155 -0.20 -4.26 13.19
CA GLY A 155 0.30 -4.35 14.58
C GLY A 155 0.61 -2.99 15.25
N PHE A 156 0.23 -1.88 14.61
CA PHE A 156 0.29 -0.52 15.15
C PHE A 156 -1.11 0.06 15.36
#